data_AF-A0A934E028-F1
#
_entry.id   AF-A0A934E028-F1
#
_cell.length_a   1.000
_cell.length_b   1.000
_cell.length_c   1.000
_cell.angle_alpha   90.00
_cell.angle_beta   90.00
_cell.angle_gamma   90.00
#
_symmetry.space_group_name_H-M   'P 1'
#
loop_
_entity.id
_entity.type
_entity.pdbx_description
1 polymer ?
#
loop_
_entity_poly.entity_id
_entity_poly.type
_entity_poly.pdbx_seq_one_letter_code
_entity_poly.pdbx_strand_id
1 'polypeptide(L)'
;MSRKFQEFMREIEAEARREGPKAVAELSALDAHFRLAGELLALRKARGLSQRQLSARTGIQQSEISRIEAANANPTLGTISVLARALGAEVRLVAGKTRKAGVRVVAARRALTRDPGRSTAAVPKNA
;
A
#
# COMPACT_ATOMS: atom_id res chain seq x y z
N MET A 1 0.04 17.24 14.19
CA MET A 1 -0.18 18.06 12.98
C MET A 1 -1.07 19.25 13.34
N SER A 2 -0.88 20.40 12.69
CA SER A 2 -1.64 21.64 12.93
C SER A 2 -3.11 21.50 12.52
N ARG A 3 -4.03 22.13 13.26
CA ARG A 3 -5.47 22.19 12.93
C ARG A 3 -5.70 22.80 11.53
N LYS A 4 -4.89 23.81 11.15
CA LYS A 4 -4.94 24.44 9.82
C LYS A 4 -4.60 23.48 8.68
N PHE A 5 -3.68 22.55 8.91
CA PHE A 5 -3.32 21.54 7.90
C PHE A 5 -4.45 20.51 7.72
N GLN A 6 -5.13 20.14 8.80
CA GLN A 6 -6.27 19.23 8.72
C GLN A 6 -7.45 19.85 7.97
N GLU A 7 -7.69 21.14 8.13
CA GLU A 7 -8.72 21.89 7.38
C GLU A 7 -8.36 21.97 5.90
N PHE A 8 -7.13 22.37 5.58
CA PHE A 8 -6.63 22.39 4.21
C PHE A 8 -6.78 21.04 3.50
N MET A 9 -6.37 19.94 4.14
CA MET A 9 -6.49 18.60 3.55
C MET A 9 -7.96 18.20 3.33
N ARG A 10 -8.89 18.63 4.18
CA ARG A 10 -10.33 18.37 3.98
C ARG A 10 -10.87 19.11 2.75
N GLU A 11 -10.40 20.33 2.50
CA GLU A 11 -10.79 21.11 1.32
C GLU A 11 -10.29 20.43 0.04
N ILE A 12 -9.01 20.03 0.00
CA ILE A 12 -8.42 19.29 -1.13
C ILE A 12 -9.16 17.96 -1.36
N GLU A 13 -9.47 17.22 -0.31
CA GLU A 13 -10.27 15.99 -0.42
C GLU A 13 -11.69 16.24 -0.95
N ALA A 14 -12.31 17.36 -0.59
CA ALA A 14 -13.64 17.71 -1.06
C ALA A 14 -13.61 18.06 -2.55
N GLU A 15 -12.59 18.80 -2.99
CA GLU A 15 -12.39 19.16 -4.39
C GLU A 15 -12.12 17.92 -5.27
N ALA A 16 -11.21 17.04 -4.85
CA ALA A 16 -10.93 15.80 -5.59
C ALA A 16 -12.19 14.93 -5.76
N ARG A 17 -13.11 14.92 -4.77
CA ARG A 17 -14.39 14.21 -4.89
C ARG A 17 -15.34 14.83 -5.91
N ARG A 18 -15.29 16.15 -6.09
CA ARG A 18 -16.10 16.85 -7.11
C ARG A 18 -15.57 16.54 -8.51
N GLU A 19 -14.26 16.39 -8.67
CA GLU A 19 -13.64 16.05 -9.96
C GLU A 19 -13.82 14.58 -10.36
N GLY A 20 -13.89 13.67 -9.38
CA GLY A 20 -14.33 12.29 -9.59
C GLY A 20 -13.33 11.21 -9.16
N PRO A 21 -13.58 9.94 -9.52
CA PRO A 21 -12.87 8.78 -8.94
C PRO A 21 -11.35 8.78 -9.19
N LYS A 22 -10.90 9.26 -10.34
CA LYS A 22 -9.48 9.33 -10.69
C LYS A 22 -8.72 10.31 -9.80
N ALA A 23 -9.25 11.53 -9.62
CA ALA A 23 -8.67 12.55 -8.75
C ALA A 23 -8.60 12.07 -7.28
N VAL A 24 -9.64 11.39 -6.80
CA VAL A 24 -9.64 10.78 -5.46
C VAL A 24 -8.54 9.73 -5.32
N ALA A 25 -8.31 8.89 -6.33
CA ALA A 25 -7.28 7.86 -6.30
C ALA A 25 -5.87 8.47 -6.31
N GLU A 26 -5.64 9.49 -7.15
CA GLU A 26 -4.36 10.22 -7.22
C GLU A 26 -4.05 10.94 -5.90
N LEU A 27 -5.05 11.64 -5.33
CA LEU A 27 -4.92 12.28 -4.02
C LEU A 27 -4.63 11.25 -2.93
N SER A 28 -5.34 10.10 -2.93
CA SER A 28 -5.11 9.04 -1.95
C SER A 28 -3.71 8.43 -2.04
N ALA A 29 -3.15 8.31 -3.25
CA ALA A 29 -1.80 7.81 -3.44
C ALA A 29 -0.75 8.81 -2.93
N LEU A 30 -0.94 10.11 -3.22
CA LEU A 30 -0.10 11.17 -2.68
C LEU A 30 -0.17 11.24 -1.15
N ASP A 31 -1.37 11.15 -0.58
CA ASP A 31 -1.57 11.14 0.87
C ASP A 31 -0.85 9.95 1.55
N ALA A 32 -0.88 8.76 0.95
CA ALA A 32 -0.13 7.61 1.47
C ALA A 32 1.39 7.87 1.50
N HIS A 33 1.91 8.52 0.46
CA HIS A 33 3.32 8.88 0.36
C HIS A 33 3.76 9.87 1.45
N PHE A 34 3.00 10.96 1.62
CA PHE A 34 3.27 11.95 2.68
C PHE A 34 3.11 11.35 4.08
N ARG A 35 2.11 10.47 4.27
CA ARG A 35 1.90 9.78 5.55
C ARG A 35 3.11 8.93 5.92
N LEU A 36 3.59 8.09 5.00
CA LEU A 36 4.74 7.22 5.24
C LEU A 36 6.00 8.03 5.60
N ALA A 37 6.29 9.08 4.83
CA ALA A 37 7.42 9.98 5.10
C ALA A 37 7.32 10.62 6.50
N GLY A 38 6.12 11.10 6.86
CA GLY A 38 5.84 11.68 8.17
C GLY A 38 5.98 10.69 9.32
N GLU A 39 5.52 9.44 9.15
CA GLU A 39 5.65 8.38 10.14
C GLU A 39 7.12 8.00 10.38
N LEU A 40 7.92 7.86 9.32
CA LEU A 40 9.36 7.62 9.43
C LEU A 40 10.07 8.77 10.17
N LEU A 41 9.78 10.01 9.79
CA LEU A 41 10.32 11.20 10.45
C LEU A 41 9.96 11.24 11.94
N ALA A 42 8.69 10.99 12.26
CA ALA A 42 8.19 10.99 13.63
C ALA A 42 8.85 9.90 14.47
N LEU A 43 8.95 8.67 13.94
CA LEU A 43 9.63 7.56 14.60
C LEU A 43 11.10 7.87 14.85
N ARG A 44 11.83 8.40 13.86
CA ARG A 44 13.23 8.79 14.04
C ARG A 44 13.40 9.79 15.18
N LYS A 45 12.57 10.84 15.20
CA LYS A 45 12.60 11.85 16.26
C LYS A 45 12.25 11.25 17.63
N ALA A 46 11.26 10.37 17.70
CA ALA A 46 10.88 9.68 18.94
C ALA A 46 12.01 8.81 19.50
N ARG A 47 12.90 8.29 18.63
CA ARG A 47 14.11 7.55 19.02
C ARG A 47 15.32 8.45 19.32
N GLY A 48 15.15 9.78 19.29
CA GLY A 48 16.24 10.73 19.57
C GLY A 48 17.39 10.71 18.56
N LEU A 49 17.16 10.16 17.35
CA LEU A 49 18.21 10.02 16.35
C LEU A 49 18.23 11.22 15.40
N SER A 50 19.41 11.74 15.10
CA SER A 50 19.63 12.58 13.93
C SER A 50 19.57 11.74 12.64
N GLN A 51 19.37 12.39 11.50
CA GLN A 51 19.42 11.70 10.20
C GLN A 51 20.82 11.10 9.93
N ARG A 52 21.90 11.75 10.42
CA ARG A 52 23.28 11.21 10.33
C ARG A 52 23.45 9.93 11.16
N GLN A 53 22.89 9.90 12.37
CA GLN A 53 22.91 8.68 13.20
C GLN A 53 22.07 7.57 12.59
N LEU A 54 20.91 7.88 12.00
CA LEU A 54 20.11 6.88 11.28
C LEU A 54 20.85 6.37 10.04
N SER A 55 21.52 7.26 9.29
CA SER A 55 22.39 6.91 8.16
C SER A 55 23.47 5.91 8.56
N ALA A 56 24.19 6.19 9.67
CA ALA A 56 25.21 5.27 10.19
C ALA A 56 24.66 3.89 10.58
N ARG A 57 23.40 3.81 11.02
CA ARG A 57 22.74 2.54 11.41
C ARG A 57 22.23 1.72 10.22
N THR A 58 21.84 2.39 9.13
CA THR A 58 21.18 1.73 7.99
C THR A 58 22.09 1.57 6.78
N GLY A 59 23.19 2.31 6.71
CA GLY A 59 24.01 2.42 5.50
C GLY A 59 23.38 3.29 4.39
N ILE A 60 22.19 3.86 4.63
CA ILE A 60 21.52 4.75 3.67
C ILE A 60 22.12 6.15 3.83
N GLN A 61 22.37 6.86 2.73
CA GLN A 61 22.94 8.20 2.78
C GLN A 61 22.03 9.17 3.54
N GLN A 62 22.61 10.06 4.36
CA GLN A 62 21.82 11.06 5.11
C GLN A 62 20.98 11.96 4.18
N SER A 63 21.50 12.33 3.00
CA SER A 63 20.79 13.10 1.99
C SER A 63 19.56 12.36 1.45
N GLU A 64 19.66 11.03 1.28
CA GLU A 64 18.55 10.18 0.88
C GLU A 64 17.50 10.05 2.00
N ILE A 65 17.92 9.84 3.24
CA ILE A 65 17.03 9.87 4.42
C ILE A 65 16.28 11.22 4.48
N SER A 66 16.98 12.33 4.24
CA SER A 66 16.35 13.65 4.24
C SER A 66 15.29 13.78 3.15
N ARG A 67 15.55 13.29 1.93
CA ARG A 67 14.56 13.32 0.85
C ARG A 67 13.36 12.42 1.16
N ILE A 68 13.59 11.23 1.73
CA ILE A 68 12.52 10.31 2.15
C ILE A 68 11.63 10.97 3.21
N GLU A 69 12.21 11.54 4.26
CA GLU A 69 11.47 12.18 5.35
C GLU A 69 10.70 13.44 4.90
N ALA A 70 11.13 14.08 3.82
CA ALA A 70 10.47 15.22 3.20
C ALA A 70 9.46 14.81 2.11
N ALA A 71 9.17 13.52 1.95
CA ALA A 71 8.33 12.97 0.86
C ALA A 71 8.83 13.32 -0.55
N ASN A 72 10.12 13.67 -0.70
CA ASN A 72 10.76 14.07 -1.96
C ASN A 72 11.66 12.97 -2.56
N ALA A 73 11.35 11.71 -2.27
CA ALA A 73 11.98 10.53 -2.85
C ALA A 73 10.93 9.43 -3.02
N ASN A 74 11.20 8.43 -3.87
CA ASN A 74 10.39 7.22 -4.00
C ASN A 74 11.22 6.01 -3.54
N PRO A 75 11.33 5.75 -2.22
CA PRO A 75 12.13 4.65 -1.71
C PRO A 75 11.53 3.29 -2.07
N THR A 76 12.39 2.30 -2.29
CA THR A 76 11.93 0.91 -2.48
C THR A 76 11.37 0.35 -1.16
N LEU A 77 10.55 -0.71 -1.25
CA LEU A 77 10.11 -1.43 -0.05
C LEU A 77 11.28 -1.96 0.80
N GLY A 78 12.39 -2.34 0.15
CA GLY A 78 13.62 -2.75 0.85
C GLY A 78 14.20 -1.63 1.70
N THR A 79 14.30 -0.42 1.13
CA THR A 79 14.75 0.79 1.83
C THR A 79 13.86 1.10 3.03
N ILE A 80 12.54 1.07 2.85
CA ILE A 80 11.56 1.29 3.93
C ILE A 80 11.74 0.24 5.04
N SER A 81 11.91 -1.03 4.67
CA SER A 81 12.08 -2.13 5.63
C SER A 81 13.37 -1.98 6.46
N VAL A 82 14.46 -1.53 5.84
CA VAL A 82 15.73 -1.24 6.54
C VAL A 82 15.56 -0.08 7.53
N LEU A 83 14.92 1.01 7.10
CA LEU A 83 14.64 2.17 7.97
C LEU A 83 13.75 1.77 9.15
N ALA A 84 12.65 1.06 8.89
CA ALA A 84 11.73 0.59 9.92
C ALA A 84 12.47 -0.27 10.96
N ARG A 85 13.27 -1.26 10.52
CA ARG A 85 14.04 -2.13 11.43
C ARG A 85 15.04 -1.33 12.28
N ALA A 86 15.80 -0.41 11.69
CA ALA A 86 16.74 0.44 12.44
C ALA A 86 16.04 1.38 13.43
N LEU A 87 14.78 1.71 13.14
CA LEU A 87 13.88 2.45 14.01
C LEU A 87 13.03 1.53 14.91
N GLY A 88 13.37 0.23 15.05
CA GLY A 88 12.62 -0.74 15.86
C GLY A 88 11.11 -0.73 15.58
N ALA A 89 10.75 -0.71 14.31
CA ALA A 89 9.39 -0.73 13.79
C ALA A 89 9.27 -1.79 12.68
N GLU A 90 8.03 -2.11 12.32
CA GLU A 90 7.71 -3.05 11.24
C GLU A 90 6.83 -2.39 10.19
N VAL A 91 6.98 -2.81 8.93
CA VAL A 91 6.08 -2.42 7.85
C VAL A 91 4.89 -3.36 7.87
N ARG A 92 3.68 -2.81 7.98
CA ARG A 92 2.44 -3.58 8.00
C ARG A 92 1.39 -2.98 7.08
N LEU A 93 0.60 -3.85 6.47
CA LEU A 93 -0.64 -3.42 5.83
C LEU A 93 -1.74 -3.30 6.88
N VAL A 94 -2.53 -2.25 6.78
CA VAL A 94 -3.71 -2.02 7.63
C VAL A 94 -4.93 -1.94 6.72
N ALA A 95 -6.08 -2.41 7.22
CA ALA A 95 -7.33 -2.26 6.49
C ALA A 95 -7.61 -0.76 6.30
N GLY A 96 -7.63 -0.31 5.04
CA GLY A 96 -8.11 1.02 4.71
C GLY A 96 -9.59 1.16 5.05
N LYS A 97 -10.09 2.39 5.17
CA LYS A 97 -11.53 2.64 5.19
C LYS A 97 -12.08 2.23 3.83
N THR A 98 -12.50 0.98 3.69
CA THR A 98 -13.29 0.54 2.55
C THR A 98 -14.55 1.41 2.53
N ARG A 99 -14.64 2.37 1.61
CA ARG A 99 -15.96 2.70 1.12
C ARG A 99 -16.52 1.39 0.57
N LYS A 100 -17.76 1.06 0.94
CA LYS A 100 -18.52 -0.02 0.32
C LYS A 100 -18.65 0.28 -1.18
N ALA A 101 -17.58 0.09 -1.95
CA ALA A 101 -17.69 -0.16 -3.37
C ALA A 101 -18.18 -1.60 -3.43
N GLY A 102 -19.41 -1.79 -3.89
CA GLY A 102 -19.93 -3.11 -4.18
C GLY A 102 -19.02 -3.77 -5.19
N VAL A 103 -18.02 -4.51 -4.70
CA VAL A 103 -17.33 -5.50 -5.51
C VAL A 103 -18.38 -6.59 -5.73
N ARG A 104 -19.09 -6.49 -6.85
CA ARG A 104 -19.64 -7.68 -7.50
C ARG A 104 -18.40 -8.50 -7.83
N VAL A 105 -18.05 -9.42 -6.93
CA VAL A 105 -17.24 -10.56 -7.30
C VAL A 105 -18.05 -11.20 -8.42
N VAL A 106 -17.64 -10.97 -9.66
CA VAL A 106 -18.08 -11.81 -10.77
C VAL A 106 -17.53 -13.16 -10.37
N ALA A 107 -18.38 -13.96 -9.74
CA ALA A 107 -18.08 -15.34 -9.44
C ALA A 107 -17.62 -15.91 -10.77
N ALA A 108 -16.32 -16.18 -10.88
CA ALA A 108 -15.77 -16.96 -11.97
C ALA A 108 -16.53 -18.28 -11.89
N ARG A 109 -17.58 -18.39 -12.71
CA ARG A 109 -18.35 -19.62 -12.86
C ARG A 109 -17.32 -20.65 -13.25
N ARG A 110 -17.10 -21.57 -12.33
CA ARG A 110 -16.29 -22.76 -12.46
C ARG A 110 -16.81 -23.57 -13.65
N ALA A 111 -16.37 -23.23 -14.86
CA ALA A 111 -16.56 -24.02 -16.05
C ALA A 111 -15.44 -25.07 -16.08
N LEU A 112 -15.54 -26.07 -15.21
CA LEU A 112 -14.73 -27.29 -15.22
C LEU A 112 -15.48 -28.30 -14.34
N THR A 113 -16.44 -28.99 -14.95
CA THR A 113 -16.60 -30.46 -14.97
C THR A 113 -17.98 -30.80 -15.52
N ARG A 114 -18.02 -31.06 -16.82
CA ARG A 114 -18.96 -32.03 -17.41
C ARG A 114 -18.32 -32.51 -18.70
N ASP A 115 -17.60 -33.61 -18.61
CA ASP A 115 -17.26 -34.43 -19.77
C ASP A 115 -18.42 -35.41 -19.97
N PRO A 116 -19.27 -35.27 -21.00
CA PRO A 116 -20.30 -36.23 -21.32
C PRO A 116 -19.72 -37.25 -22.32
N GLY A 117 -18.75 -38.03 -21.86
CA GLY A 117 -18.01 -39.01 -22.66
C GLY A 117 -18.20 -40.46 -22.18
N ARG A 118 -19.38 -40.83 -21.65
CA ARG A 118 -19.74 -42.24 -21.44
C ARG A 118 -20.83 -42.63 -22.43
N SER A 119 -20.42 -42.97 -23.66
CA SER A 119 -21.26 -43.76 -24.56
C SER A 119 -21.09 -45.24 -24.20
N THR A 120 -22.23 -45.88 -23.95
CA THR A 120 -22.43 -47.29 -23.63
C THR A 120 -22.40 -48.19 -24.86
N ALA A 121 -22.19 -49.50 -24.62
CA ALA A 121 -22.32 -50.67 -25.53
C ALA A 121 -21.00 -51.08 -26.23
N ALA A 122 -20.54 -52.34 -26.26
CA ALA A 122 -21.14 -53.62 -25.91
C ALA A 122 -20.03 -54.67 -25.63
N VAL A 123 -20.33 -55.62 -24.74
CA VAL A 123 -19.70 -56.96 -24.61
C VAL A 123 -20.50 -57.88 -25.55
N PRO A 124 -19.92 -58.74 -26.42
CA PRO A 124 -19.35 -60.05 -26.01
C PRO A 124 -18.18 -60.52 -26.95
N LYS A 125 -17.54 -61.69 -26.90
CA LYS A 125 -17.76 -63.02 -26.30
C LYS A 125 -16.42 -63.78 -26.38
N ASN A 126 -16.17 -64.70 -25.44
CA ASN A 126 -15.02 -65.62 -25.43
C ASN A 126 -14.85 -66.44 -26.72
N ALA A 127 -13.59 -66.63 -27.12
CA ALA A 127 -13.01 -67.87 -27.62
C ALA A 127 -11.50 -67.86 -27.28
#